data_AF-A0A955D778-F1
#
_entry.id   AF-A0A955D778-F1
#
_cell.length_a   1.000
_cell.length_b   1.000
_cell.length_c   1.000
_cell.angle_alpha   90.00
_cell.angle_beta   90.00
_cell.angle_gamma   90.00
#
_symmetry.space_group_name_H-M   'P 1'
#
loop_
_entity.id
_entity.type
_entity.pdbx_description
1 polymer ?
#
loop_
_entity_poly.entity_id
_entity_poly.type
_entity_poly.pdbx_seq_one_letter_code
_entity_poly.pdbx_strand_id
1 'polypeptide(L)'
;MARHDGRQVGAGDVGGEGARLSRVLDEVERLCAELDVLSRRQSAALDDGRPDDAAAIVEERGEVVAQLADAAVNLGRDRDGFERLLASGPAGEAERARAQAAAVAAVVAEVLARDAEDAALLAQARERIAGEMAGVGRGRAAIGAYGAGGANEPRMQDRRG
;
A
#
# COMPACT_ATOMS: atom_id res chain seq x y z
N MET A 1 6.64 25.19 59.77
CA MET A 1 5.36 24.66 59.24
C MET A 1 5.48 24.56 57.72
N ALA A 2 5.98 23.43 57.22
CA ALA A 2 6.03 23.13 55.80
C ALA A 2 5.01 22.02 55.52
N ARG A 3 3.94 22.34 54.79
CA ARG A 3 2.95 21.36 54.34
C ARG A 3 3.55 20.63 53.14
N HIS A 4 4.04 19.42 53.36
CA HIS A 4 4.26 18.47 52.27
C HIS A 4 2.89 18.03 51.76
N ASP A 5 2.47 18.64 50.66
CA ASP A 5 1.31 18.23 49.89
C ASP A 5 1.68 16.92 49.17
N GLY A 6 1.49 15.81 49.87
CA GLY A 6 1.65 14.46 49.34
C GLY A 6 0.54 14.19 48.33
N ARG A 7 0.74 14.64 47.09
CA ARG A 7 -0.10 14.30 45.95
C ARG A 7 0.03 12.78 45.73
N GLN A 8 -0.87 12.02 46.34
CA GLN A 8 -1.19 10.65 45.95
C GLN A 8 -1.66 10.70 44.49
N VAL A 9 -0.72 10.61 43.56
CA VAL A 9 -1.00 10.27 42.17
C VAL A 9 -1.44 8.81 42.20
N GLY A 10 -2.74 8.62 42.04
CA GLY A 10 -3.41 7.36 42.29
C GLY A 10 -2.94 6.26 41.34
N ALA A 11 -2.64 5.10 41.91
CA ALA A 11 -2.37 3.85 41.18
C ALA A 11 -3.52 3.37 40.26
N GLY A 12 -4.65 4.09 40.23
CA GLY A 12 -5.79 3.79 39.35
C GLY A 12 -5.65 4.29 37.91
N ASP A 13 -4.77 5.24 37.62
CA ASP A 13 -4.60 5.81 36.27
C ASP A 13 -3.72 4.90 35.37
N VAL A 14 -2.70 4.29 35.97
CA VAL A 14 -1.71 3.44 35.28
C VAL A 14 -2.36 2.19 34.65
N GLY A 15 -3.38 1.62 35.29
CA GLY A 15 -4.13 0.49 34.73
C GLY A 15 -5.02 0.87 33.54
N GLY A 16 -5.52 2.11 33.50
CA GLY A 16 -6.31 2.63 32.39
C GLY A 16 -5.47 2.91 31.15
N GLU A 17 -4.28 3.50 31.34
CA GLU A 17 -3.30 3.76 30.28
C GLU A 17 -2.84 2.45 29.62
N GLY A 18 -2.43 1.45 30.40
CA GLY A 18 -2.00 0.15 29.88
C GLY A 18 -3.10 -0.58 29.09
N ALA A 19 -4.34 -0.57 29.59
CA ALA A 19 -5.48 -1.18 28.89
C ALA A 19 -5.87 -0.43 27.61
N ARG A 20 -5.67 0.89 27.54
CA ARG A 20 -5.88 1.68 26.32
C ARG A 20 -4.81 1.33 25.29
N LEU A 21 -3.54 1.32 25.69
CA LEU A 21 -2.41 1.01 24.83
C LEU A 21 -2.49 -0.40 24.25
N SER A 22 -2.82 -1.40 25.08
CA SER A 22 -3.06 -2.78 24.60
C SER A 22 -4.12 -2.83 23.51
N ARG A 23 -5.25 -2.11 23.69
CA ARG A 23 -6.31 -2.06 22.67
C ARG A 23 -5.85 -1.43 21.36
N VAL A 24 -5.00 -0.41 21.41
CA VAL A 24 -4.45 0.20 20.19
C VAL A 24 -3.50 -0.77 19.50
N LEU A 25 -2.65 -1.50 20.23
CA LEU A 25 -1.76 -2.51 19.65
C LEU A 25 -2.54 -3.67 19.03
N ASP A 26 -3.58 -4.16 19.70
CA ASP A 26 -4.46 -5.22 19.18
C ASP A 26 -5.16 -4.76 17.89
N GLU A 27 -5.59 -3.49 17.82
CA GLU A 27 -6.19 -2.93 16.61
C GLU A 27 -5.18 -2.77 15.47
N VAL A 28 -3.95 -2.32 15.75
CA VAL A 28 -2.89 -2.24 14.73
C VAL A 28 -2.56 -3.64 14.19
N GLU A 29 -2.46 -4.64 15.07
CA GLU A 29 -2.24 -6.03 14.67
C GLU A 29 -3.35 -6.54 13.75
N ARG A 30 -4.61 -6.29 14.11
CA ARG A 30 -5.79 -6.63 13.29
C ARG A 30 -5.74 -5.96 11.91
N LEU A 31 -5.48 -4.66 11.87
CA LEU A 31 -5.41 -3.89 10.62
C LEU A 31 -4.24 -4.32 9.74
N CYS A 32 -3.08 -4.66 10.32
CA CYS A 32 -1.96 -5.20 9.56
C CYS A 32 -2.28 -6.58 8.96
N ALA A 33 -2.96 -7.46 9.70
CA ALA A 33 -3.41 -8.74 9.16
C ALA A 33 -4.42 -8.56 8.02
N GLU A 34 -5.33 -7.59 8.13
CA GLU A 34 -6.27 -7.23 7.07
C GLU A 34 -5.53 -6.70 5.83
N LEU A 35 -4.54 -5.83 6.02
CA LEU A 35 -3.70 -5.30 4.95
C LEU A 35 -2.90 -6.41 4.23
N ASP A 36 -2.39 -7.40 4.96
CA ASP A 36 -1.70 -8.56 4.40
C ASP A 36 -2.62 -9.39 3.49
N VAL A 37 -3.85 -9.66 3.95
CA VAL A 37 -4.86 -10.38 3.16
C VAL A 37 -5.20 -9.62 1.87
N LEU A 38 -5.41 -8.30 1.96
CA LEU A 38 -5.68 -7.48 0.80
C LEU A 38 -4.51 -7.43 -0.17
N SER A 39 -3.27 -7.30 0.33
CA SER A 39 -2.05 -7.35 -0.48
C SER A 39 -1.95 -8.66 -1.25
N ARG A 40 -2.18 -9.81 -0.61
CA ARG A 40 -2.18 -11.12 -1.29
C ARG A 40 -3.29 -11.24 -2.35
N ARG A 41 -4.49 -10.74 -2.05
CA ARG A 41 -5.61 -10.72 -3.01
C ARG A 41 -5.28 -9.86 -4.23
N GLN A 42 -4.63 -8.71 -4.02
CA GLN A 42 -4.19 -7.82 -5.09
C GLN A 42 -3.17 -8.50 -6.00
N SER A 43 -2.10 -9.07 -5.43
CA SER A 43 -1.08 -9.78 -6.22
C SER A 43 -1.69 -10.92 -7.02
N ALA A 44 -2.60 -11.72 -6.43
CA ALA A 44 -3.31 -12.77 -7.15
C ALA A 44 -4.17 -12.24 -8.31
N ALA A 45 -4.85 -11.10 -8.13
CA ALA A 45 -5.63 -10.48 -9.20
C ALA A 45 -4.73 -9.97 -10.34
N LEU A 46 -3.55 -9.44 -10.03
CA LEU A 46 -2.57 -9.02 -11.04
C LEU A 46 -2.01 -10.21 -11.82
N ASP A 47 -1.65 -11.30 -11.12
CA ASP A 47 -1.17 -12.54 -11.73
C ASP A 47 -2.21 -13.19 -12.66
N ASP A 48 -3.49 -13.14 -12.26
CA ASP A 48 -4.62 -13.63 -13.06
C ASP A 48 -4.99 -12.71 -14.24
N GLY A 49 -4.32 -11.56 -14.41
CA GLY A 49 -4.63 -10.59 -15.46
C GLY A 49 -5.97 -9.88 -15.26
N ARG A 50 -6.39 -9.68 -14.01
CA ARG A 50 -7.63 -8.98 -13.59
C ARG A 50 -7.30 -7.62 -12.97
N PRO A 51 -6.84 -6.64 -13.77
CA PRO A 51 -6.40 -5.33 -13.25
C PRO A 51 -7.53 -4.51 -12.62
N ASP A 52 -8.78 -4.69 -13.06
CA ASP A 52 -9.93 -4.01 -12.49
C ASP A 52 -10.23 -4.50 -11.05
N ASP A 53 -10.13 -5.82 -10.82
CA ASP A 53 -10.24 -6.41 -9.48
C ASP A 53 -9.11 -5.92 -8.58
N ALA A 54 -7.89 -5.84 -9.11
CA ALA A 54 -6.74 -5.31 -8.37
C ALA A 54 -6.95 -3.83 -7.99
N ALA A 55 -7.55 -3.01 -8.88
CA ALA A 55 -7.85 -1.61 -8.60
C ALA A 55 -8.89 -1.45 -7.48
N ALA A 56 -9.95 -2.26 -7.48
CA ALA A 56 -10.95 -2.25 -6.40
C ALA A 56 -10.31 -2.61 -5.04
N ILE A 57 -9.37 -3.56 -5.01
CA ILE A 57 -8.65 -3.93 -3.79
C ILE A 57 -7.77 -2.78 -3.28
N VAL A 58 -7.18 -1.97 -4.17
CA VAL A 58 -6.40 -0.79 -3.76
C VAL A 58 -7.26 0.22 -3.01
N GLU A 59 -8.52 0.38 -3.39
CA GLU A 59 -9.47 1.24 -2.66
C GLU A 59 -9.74 0.70 -1.24
N GLU A 60 -10.04 -0.60 -1.11
CA GLU A 60 -10.20 -1.28 0.20
C GLU A 60 -8.93 -1.08 1.07
N ARG A 61 -7.74 -1.21 0.49
CA ARG A 61 -6.46 -0.99 1.18
C ARG A 61 -6.31 0.45 1.67
N GLY A 62 -6.78 1.43 0.90
CA GLY A 62 -6.74 2.83 1.27
C GLY A 62 -7.46 3.11 2.60
N GLU A 63 -8.59 2.46 2.83
CA GLU A 63 -9.36 2.57 4.08
C GLU A 63 -8.59 1.97 5.27
N VAL A 64 -7.99 0.80 5.08
CA VAL A 64 -7.18 0.13 6.12
C VAL A 64 -5.93 0.95 6.46
N VAL A 65 -5.26 1.52 5.45
CA VAL A 65 -4.10 2.40 5.65
C VAL A 65 -4.48 3.67 6.40
N ALA A 66 -5.64 4.27 6.10
CA ALA A 66 -6.12 5.43 6.84
C ALA A 66 -6.37 5.09 8.33
N GLN A 67 -6.98 3.95 8.62
CA GLN A 67 -7.19 3.47 9.99
C GLN A 67 -5.87 3.19 10.71
N LEU A 68 -4.86 2.60 10.02
CA LEU A 68 -3.52 2.41 10.57
C LEU A 68 -2.84 3.75 10.89
N ALA A 69 -3.00 4.77 10.03
CA ALA A 69 -2.47 6.10 10.28
C ALA A 69 -3.09 6.73 11.54
N ASP A 70 -4.41 6.61 11.72
CA ASP A 70 -5.10 7.09 12.92
C ASP A 70 -4.65 6.34 14.18
N ALA A 71 -4.48 5.02 14.10
CA ALA A 71 -3.95 4.21 15.19
C ALA A 71 -2.52 4.62 15.56
N ALA A 72 -1.66 4.87 14.56
CA ALA A 72 -0.30 5.35 14.76
C ALA A 72 -0.26 6.75 15.42
N VAL A 73 -1.17 7.66 15.04
CA VAL A 73 -1.33 8.96 15.72
C VAL A 73 -1.72 8.76 17.18
N ASN A 74 -2.64 7.83 17.47
CA ASN A 74 -3.07 7.54 18.83
C ASN A 74 -1.98 6.91 19.71
N LEU A 75 -1.12 6.07 19.12
CA LEU A 75 0.11 5.56 19.72
C LEU A 75 1.12 6.68 19.97
N GLY A 76 1.33 7.56 18.99
CA GLY A 76 2.28 8.68 19.10
C GLY A 76 1.92 9.68 20.19
N ARG A 77 0.62 9.93 20.41
CA ARG A 77 0.12 10.76 21.53
C ARG A 77 0.43 10.16 22.90
N ASP A 78 0.61 8.85 22.97
CA ASP A 78 0.86 8.08 24.20
C ASP A 78 2.27 7.48 24.21
N ARG A 79 3.20 8.10 23.48
CA ARG A 79 4.58 7.61 23.35
C ARG A 79 5.26 7.46 24.70
N ASP A 80 5.12 8.45 25.57
CA ASP A 80 5.71 8.43 26.91
C ASP A 80 5.05 7.34 27.79
N GLY A 81 3.77 7.04 27.58
CA GLY A 81 3.08 5.91 28.23
C GLY A 81 3.61 4.57 27.73
N PHE A 82 3.83 4.43 26.43
CA PHE A 82 4.42 3.23 25.84
C PHE A 82 5.87 3.00 26.31
N GLU A 83 6.70 4.04 26.31
CA GLU A 83 8.08 3.96 26.82
C GLU A 83 8.11 3.59 28.32
N ARG A 84 7.21 4.17 29.13
CA ARG A 84 7.02 3.77 30.53
C ARG A 84 6.59 2.31 30.68
N LEU A 85 5.61 1.85 29.90
CA LEU A 85 5.18 0.44 29.91
C LEU A 85 6.37 -0.50 29.62
N LEU A 86 7.19 -0.16 28.62
CA LEU A 86 8.36 -0.95 28.26
C LEU A 86 9.46 -0.95 29.32
N ALA A 87 9.63 0.15 30.04
CA ALA A 87 10.71 0.33 31.02
C ALA A 87 10.36 -0.18 32.42
N SER A 88 9.11 0.00 32.86
CA SER A 88 8.69 -0.25 34.24
C SER A 88 7.41 -1.06 34.39
N GLY A 89 6.77 -1.46 33.29
CA GLY A 89 5.61 -2.35 33.30
C GLY A 89 5.96 -3.78 33.74
N PRO A 90 4.94 -4.60 34.07
CA PRO A 90 5.14 -6.02 34.30
C PRO A 90 5.89 -6.67 33.14
N ALA A 91 6.89 -7.51 33.43
CA ALA A 91 7.78 -8.06 32.41
C ALA A 91 7.03 -8.74 31.25
N GLY A 92 5.96 -9.47 31.54
CA GLY A 92 5.12 -10.12 30.53
C GLY A 92 4.34 -9.15 29.63
N GLU A 93 3.89 -8.02 30.16
CA GLU A 93 3.19 -6.99 29.36
C GLU A 93 4.17 -6.27 28.44
N ALA A 94 5.35 -5.91 28.95
CA ALA A 94 6.40 -5.27 28.16
C ALA A 94 6.94 -6.21 27.07
N GLU A 95 7.10 -7.50 27.35
CA GLU A 95 7.50 -8.51 26.36
C GLU A 95 6.43 -8.69 25.28
N ARG A 96 5.16 -8.79 25.66
CA ARG A 96 4.03 -8.87 24.72
C ARG A 96 3.97 -7.64 23.81
N ALA A 97 4.09 -6.43 24.36
CA ALA A 97 4.08 -5.20 23.57
C ALA A 97 5.23 -5.14 22.55
N ARG A 98 6.44 -5.59 22.94
CA ARG A 98 7.58 -5.71 22.01
C ARG A 98 7.33 -6.74 20.92
N ALA A 99 6.77 -7.89 21.27
CA ALA A 99 6.45 -8.94 20.32
C ALA A 99 5.39 -8.48 19.30
N GLN A 100 4.34 -7.79 19.75
CA GLN A 100 3.32 -7.20 18.87
C GLN A 100 3.92 -6.15 17.93
N ALA A 101 4.74 -5.23 18.44
CA ALA A 101 5.41 -4.23 17.61
C ALA A 101 6.34 -4.87 16.55
N ALA A 102 7.06 -5.93 16.92
CA ALA A 102 7.91 -6.68 15.99
C ALA A 102 7.10 -7.43 14.92
N ALA A 103 5.97 -8.05 15.31
CA ALA A 103 5.07 -8.73 14.37
C ALA A 103 4.47 -7.76 13.36
N VAL A 104 3.99 -6.59 13.84
CA VAL A 104 3.48 -5.51 12.98
C VAL A 104 4.55 -5.04 11.99
N ALA A 105 5.78 -4.81 12.45
CA ALA A 105 6.88 -4.39 11.59
C ALA A 105 7.21 -5.43 10.51
N ALA A 106 7.17 -6.73 10.85
CA ALA A 106 7.38 -7.82 9.89
C ALA A 106 6.29 -7.84 8.82
N VAL A 107 5.01 -7.77 9.21
CA VAL A 107 3.89 -7.76 8.25
C VAL A 107 3.96 -6.55 7.31
N VAL A 108 4.25 -5.36 7.83
CA VAL A 108 4.42 -4.17 7.00
C VAL A 108 5.57 -4.32 6.00
N ALA A 109 6.70 -4.88 6.43
CA ALA A 109 7.83 -5.12 5.54
C ALA A 109 7.47 -6.10 4.41
N GLU A 110 6.72 -7.17 4.71
CA GLU A 110 6.25 -8.11 3.70
C GLU A 110 5.26 -7.48 2.71
N VAL A 111 4.30 -6.69 3.19
CA VAL A 111 3.36 -5.95 2.34
C VAL A 111 4.10 -5.00 1.39
N LEU A 112 5.08 -4.25 1.90
CA LEU A 112 5.88 -3.33 1.08
C LEU A 112 6.72 -4.06 0.03
N ALA A 113 7.24 -5.25 0.36
CA ALA A 113 7.96 -6.07 -0.61
C ALA A 113 7.06 -6.53 -1.75
N ARG A 114 5.84 -7.01 -1.43
CA ARG A 114 4.84 -7.40 -2.45
C ARG A 114 4.40 -6.22 -3.30
N ASP A 115 4.16 -5.06 -2.69
CA ASP A 115 3.79 -3.85 -3.43
C ASP A 115 4.87 -3.43 -4.45
N ALA A 116 6.15 -3.61 -4.10
CA ALA A 116 7.26 -3.34 -5.02
C ALA A 116 7.30 -4.34 -6.19
N GLU A 117 7.00 -5.62 -5.94
CA GLU A 117 6.88 -6.66 -6.96
C GLU A 117 5.69 -6.39 -7.89
N ASP A 118 4.51 -6.11 -7.33
CA ASP A 118 3.28 -5.74 -8.06
C ASP A 118 3.52 -4.50 -8.95
N ALA A 119 4.19 -3.47 -8.43
CA ALA A 119 4.53 -2.27 -9.18
C ALA A 119 5.45 -2.58 -10.37
N ALA A 120 6.40 -3.50 -10.21
CA ALA A 120 7.27 -3.95 -11.30
C ALA A 120 6.47 -4.73 -12.36
N LEU A 121 5.54 -5.59 -11.97
CA LEU A 121 4.66 -6.32 -12.89
C LEU A 121 3.78 -5.37 -13.72
N LEU A 122 3.16 -4.39 -13.06
CA LEU A 122 2.35 -3.37 -13.73
C LEU A 122 3.17 -2.51 -14.70
N ALA A 123 4.40 -2.15 -14.33
CA ALA A 123 5.30 -1.41 -15.21
C ALA A 123 5.65 -2.21 -16.48
N GLN A 124 5.91 -3.51 -16.34
CA GLN A 124 6.18 -4.41 -17.47
C GLN A 124 4.94 -4.58 -18.36
N ALA A 125 3.76 -4.75 -17.77
CA ALA A 125 2.51 -4.84 -18.51
C ALA A 125 2.24 -3.57 -19.34
N ARG A 126 2.45 -2.39 -18.74
CA ARG A 126 2.32 -1.10 -19.43
C ARG A 126 3.26 -0.98 -20.63
N GLU A 127 4.52 -1.37 -20.47
CA GLU A 127 5.51 -1.31 -21.55
C GLU A 127 5.15 -2.25 -22.71
N ARG A 128 4.67 -3.45 -22.39
CA ARG A 128 4.18 -4.42 -23.39
C ARG A 128 3.03 -3.83 -24.22
N ILE A 129 2.02 -3.26 -23.55
CA ILE A 129 0.86 -2.64 -24.21
C ILE A 129 1.31 -1.47 -25.09
N ALA A 130 2.23 -0.63 -24.61
CA ALA A 130 2.76 0.47 -25.41
C ALA A 130 3.48 -0.03 -26.68
N GLY A 131 4.26 -1.10 -26.57
CA GLY A 131 4.92 -1.76 -27.70
C GLY A 131 3.93 -2.31 -28.72
N GLU A 132 2.85 -2.95 -28.27
CA GLU A 132 1.77 -3.46 -29.13
C GLU A 132 1.05 -2.33 -29.87
N MET A 133 0.70 -1.24 -29.17
CA MET A 133 0.06 -0.07 -29.78
C MET A 133 0.95 0.58 -30.84
N ALA A 134 2.25 0.71 -30.58
CA ALA A 134 3.21 1.22 -31.56
C ALA A 134 3.34 0.29 -32.79
N GLY A 135 3.25 -1.03 -32.58
CA GLY A 135 3.18 -2.03 -33.65
C GLY A 135 1.96 -1.86 -34.55
N VAL A 136 0.77 -1.69 -33.95
CA VAL A 136 -0.49 -1.47 -34.69
C VAL A 136 -0.43 -0.20 -35.54
N GLY A 137 0.17 0.88 -35.02
CA GLY A 137 0.37 2.13 -35.76
C GLY A 137 1.22 1.93 -37.03
N ARG A 138 2.32 1.17 -36.94
CA ARG A 138 3.17 0.85 -38.09
C ARG A 138 2.47 -0.03 -39.12
N GLY A 139 1.68 -1.00 -38.68
CA GLY A 139 0.86 -1.84 -39.57
C GLY A 139 -0.12 -1.03 -40.42
N ARG A 140 -0.79 -0.04 -39.82
CA ARG A 140 -1.69 0.87 -40.56
C ARG A 140 -0.94 1.76 -41.56
N ALA A 141 0.24 2.26 -41.19
CA ALA A 141 1.08 3.05 -42.11
C ALA A 141 1.54 2.23 -43.33
N ALA A 142 1.92 0.96 -43.13
CA ALA A 142 2.30 0.06 -44.21
C ALA A 142 1.12 -0.21 -45.16
N ILE A 143 -0.08 -0.48 -44.62
CA ILE A 143 -1.29 -0.69 -45.44
C ILE A 143 -1.64 0.57 -46.25
N GLY A 144 -1.51 1.76 -45.66
CA GLY A 144 -1.71 3.03 -46.37
C GLY A 144 -0.75 3.25 -47.54
N ALA A 145 0.52 2.86 -47.38
CA ALA A 145 1.54 3.00 -48.43
C ALA A 145 1.26 2.10 -49.65
N TYR A 146 0.73 0.89 -49.46
CA TYR A 146 0.36 0.00 -50.56
C TYR A 146 -1.03 0.30 -51.16
N GLY A 147 -1.97 0.85 -50.38
CA GLY A 147 -3.30 1.25 -50.87
C GLY A 147 -3.32 2.55 -51.68
N ALA A 148 -2.41 3.50 -51.41
CA ALA A 148 -2.36 4.79 -52.10
C ALA A 148 -1.64 4.75 -53.47
N GLY A 149 -1.00 3.62 -53.83
CA GLY A 149 -0.29 3.45 -55.10
C GLY A 149 -1.19 3.24 -56.34
N GLY A 150 -2.51 3.09 -56.17
CA GLY A 150 -3.43 2.73 -57.24
C GLY A 150 -4.01 3.89 -58.07
N ALA A 151 -3.77 5.16 -57.70
CA ALA A 151 -4.40 6.32 -58.35
C ALA A 151 -3.41 7.28 -59.05
N ASN A 152 -2.21 6.81 -59.39
CA ASN A 152 -1.35 7.51 -60.36
C ASN A 152 -1.72 7.02 -61.76
N GLU A 153 -2.87 7.48 -62.24
CA GLU A 153 -3.26 7.36 -63.64
C GLU A 153 -2.15 8.03 -64.49
N PRO A 154 -1.47 7.31 -65.40
CA PRO A 154 -0.41 7.88 -66.21
C PRO A 154 -1.00 8.95 -67.13
N ARG A 155 -0.89 10.21 -66.73
CA ARG A 155 -1.34 11.34 -67.55
C ARG A 155 -0.33 11.49 -68.70
N MET A 156 -0.64 10.90 -69.85
CA MET A 156 0.12 11.09 -71.09
C MET A 156 0.21 12.60 -71.38
N GLN A 157 1.41 13.14 -71.23
CA GLN A 157 1.71 14.53 -71.54
C GLN A 157 1.96 14.64 -73.04
N ASP A 158 0.91 14.89 -73.81
CA ASP A 158 1.00 15.16 -75.24
C ASP A 158 1.76 16.47 -75.47
N ARG A 159 3.03 16.36 -75.91
CA ARG A 159 3.80 17.49 -76.44
C ARG A 159 3.37 17.72 -77.87
N ARG A 160 2.47 18.68 -78.10
CA ARG A 160 2.22 19.22 -79.44
C ARG A 160 3.35 20.17 -79.81
N GLY A 161 4.08 19.81 -80.87
CA GLY A 161 4.68 20.75 -81.81
C GLY A 161 3.71 21.08 -82.93
#